data_AF-U5DB20-F1
#
_entry.id   AF-U5DB20-F1
#
_cell.length_a   1.000
_cell.length_b   1.000
_cell.length_c   1.000
_cell.angle_alpha   90.00
_cell.angle_beta   90.00
_cell.angle_gamma   90.00
#
_symmetry.space_group_name_H-M   'P 1'
#
loop_
_entity.id
_entity.type
_entity.pdbx_description
1 polymer ?
#
loop_
_entity_poly.entity_id
_entity_poly.type
_entity_poly.pdbx_seq_one_letter_code
_entity_poly.pdbx_strand_id
1 'polypeptide(L)'
;MEERGAGGKQSKKKSTWPAIKSKHNVQINQLKNLDLFTIPDILTAAESRAFITVAESMGFSHQGSLGPAKGEAYRDNDRISVNDPILAETLWHCGLQNMFTDIKIRGKVAVGLNPSIRFYRYNIGQRFGRHIDESVELGDGRTTKYTLLIYLNGSPRSKVSSNSSSDRNSSARSLVGGETVFYNNRGGIVAEVSPVEGMALLHLHGDKCMLHEARVVSRNAKYVLRSDVVFM
;
A
#
# COMPACT_ATOMS: atom_id res chain seq x y z
N MET A 1 -48.18 -15.31 -18.57
CA MET A 1 -47.66 -16.68 -18.72
C MET A 1 -46.71 -16.64 -19.91
N GLU A 2 -45.40 -16.82 -19.80
CA GLU A 2 -44.50 -17.22 -18.72
C GLU A 2 -43.12 -16.65 -19.09
N GLU A 3 -42.41 -16.11 -18.10
CA GLU A 3 -40.98 -15.84 -18.18
C GLU A 3 -40.20 -17.15 -18.33
N ARG A 4 -39.11 -17.14 -19.10
CA ARG A 4 -37.95 -18.00 -18.79
C ARG A 4 -36.67 -17.17 -18.91
N GLY A 5 -36.27 -16.60 -17.78
CA GLY A 5 -34.96 -16.00 -17.59
C GLY A 5 -33.86 -17.05 -17.73
N ALA A 6 -32.94 -16.83 -18.65
CA ALA A 6 -31.69 -17.57 -18.71
C ALA A 6 -30.77 -17.04 -17.61
N GLY A 7 -30.72 -17.76 -16.49
CA GLY A 7 -29.74 -17.55 -15.42
C GLY A 7 -28.33 -17.74 -15.95
N GLY A 8 -27.63 -16.63 -16.18
CA GLY A 8 -26.20 -16.63 -16.48
C GLY A 8 -25.42 -17.16 -15.28
N LYS A 9 -24.91 -18.39 -15.39
CA LYS A 9 -23.90 -18.92 -14.48
C LYS A 9 -22.65 -18.03 -14.58
N GLN A 10 -22.45 -17.15 -13.61
CA GLN A 10 -21.16 -16.48 -13.44
C GLN A 10 -20.11 -17.56 -13.12
N SER A 11 -19.24 -17.83 -14.09
CA SER A 11 -18.07 -18.67 -13.85
C SER A 11 -17.18 -17.94 -12.84
N LYS A 12 -16.92 -18.57 -11.69
CA LYS A 12 -15.92 -18.09 -10.74
C LYS A 12 -14.56 -18.11 -11.45
N LYS A 13 -14.13 -16.98 -12.02
CA LYS A 13 -12.75 -16.78 -12.45
C LYS A 13 -11.89 -17.08 -11.22
N LYS A 14 -10.95 -18.04 -11.34
CA LYS A 14 -9.92 -18.23 -10.31
C LYS A 14 -9.23 -16.88 -10.14
N SER A 15 -9.17 -16.39 -8.90
CA SER A 15 -8.43 -15.18 -8.59
C SER A 15 -6.97 -15.37 -9.03
N THR A 16 -6.46 -14.42 -9.81
CA THR A 16 -5.05 -14.38 -10.23
C THR A 16 -4.13 -14.08 -9.03
N TRP A 17 -4.68 -13.51 -7.96
CA TRP A 17 -3.95 -13.08 -6.78
C TRP A 17 -3.77 -14.20 -5.76
N PRO A 18 -2.68 -14.18 -4.97
CA PRO A 18 -2.49 -15.14 -3.90
C PRO A 18 -3.59 -14.99 -2.83
N ALA A 19 -3.91 -16.12 -2.18
CA ALA A 19 -4.82 -16.10 -1.04
C ALA A 19 -4.21 -15.33 0.13
N ILE A 20 -5.03 -14.54 0.82
CA ILE A 20 -4.64 -13.77 2.01
C ILE A 20 -5.34 -14.38 3.22
N LYS A 21 -4.56 -14.77 4.24
CA LYS A 21 -5.09 -15.27 5.50
C LYS A 21 -5.62 -14.12 6.35
N SER A 22 -6.71 -14.37 7.07
CA SER A 22 -7.24 -13.42 8.06
C SER A 22 -6.24 -13.18 9.21
N LYS A 23 -6.23 -11.95 9.72
CA LYS A 23 -5.37 -11.45 10.77
C LYS A 23 -6.26 -10.95 11.91
N HIS A 24 -6.07 -11.52 13.11
CA HIS A 24 -6.94 -11.26 14.26
C HIS A 24 -6.32 -10.31 15.30
N ASN A 25 -4.99 -10.20 15.33
CA ASN A 25 -4.24 -9.42 16.34
C ASN A 25 -3.43 -8.28 15.68
N VAL A 26 -4.04 -7.58 14.73
CA VAL A 26 -3.41 -6.38 14.14
C VAL A 26 -3.56 -5.20 15.08
N GLN A 27 -2.52 -4.37 15.18
CA GLN A 27 -2.51 -3.18 16.04
C GLN A 27 -1.99 -1.98 15.26
N ILE A 28 -2.57 -0.82 15.55
CA ILE A 28 -2.12 0.46 15.01
C ILE A 28 -0.89 0.92 15.80
N ASN A 29 0.18 1.28 15.09
CA ASN A 29 1.29 2.05 15.62
C ASN A 29 1.21 3.48 15.09
N GLN A 30 0.80 4.43 15.95
CA GLN A 30 0.60 5.83 15.57
C GLN A 30 1.95 6.55 15.41
N LEU A 31 2.16 7.19 14.26
CA LEU A 31 3.33 8.04 14.01
C LEU A 31 2.98 9.53 14.16
N LYS A 32 1.73 9.88 13.81
CA LYS A 32 1.14 11.20 14.07
C LYS A 32 -0.36 11.05 14.26
N ASN A 33 -0.78 10.77 15.49
CA ASN A 33 -2.16 10.44 15.83
C ASN A 33 -2.72 9.39 14.84
N LEU A 34 -3.98 9.52 14.43
CA LEU A 34 -4.54 8.74 13.33
C LEU A 34 -4.31 9.35 11.95
N ASP A 35 -3.65 10.52 11.84
CA ASP A 35 -3.36 11.13 10.54
C ASP A 35 -2.28 10.33 9.77
N LEU A 36 -1.43 9.61 10.49
CA LEU A 36 -0.37 8.76 9.96
C LEU A 36 -0.04 7.64 10.94
N PHE A 37 -0.15 6.39 10.49
CA PHE A 37 0.12 5.22 11.32
C PHE A 37 0.53 4.02 10.48
N THR A 38 1.13 3.02 11.14
CA THR A 38 1.45 1.74 10.53
C THR A 38 0.66 0.60 11.17
N ILE A 39 0.46 -0.47 10.41
CA ILE A 39 -0.08 -1.74 10.90
C ILE A 39 0.92 -2.83 10.49
N PRO A 40 1.62 -3.46 11.44
CA PRO A 40 2.49 -4.58 11.12
C PRO A 40 1.65 -5.80 10.71
N ASP A 41 2.24 -6.69 9.89
CA ASP A 41 1.73 -8.03 9.57
C ASP A 41 0.37 -8.09 8.88
N ILE A 42 0.04 -7.09 8.06
CA ILE A 42 -1.16 -7.19 7.22
C ILE A 42 -0.98 -8.28 6.16
N LEU A 43 0.26 -8.47 5.68
CA LEU A 43 0.68 -9.62 4.88
C LEU A 43 1.84 -10.36 5.55
N THR A 44 1.85 -11.67 5.45
CA THR A 44 3.01 -12.49 5.79
C THR A 44 4.06 -12.42 4.69
N ALA A 45 5.31 -12.74 5.03
CA ALA A 45 6.39 -12.81 4.04
C ALA A 45 6.09 -13.73 2.85
N ALA A 46 5.36 -14.83 3.07
CA ALA A 46 4.93 -15.73 2.00
C ALA A 46 3.88 -15.10 1.08
N GLU A 47 2.89 -14.40 1.65
CA GLU A 47 1.87 -13.67 0.90
C GLU A 47 2.52 -12.53 0.09
N SER A 48 3.40 -11.74 0.71
CA SER A 48 4.11 -10.65 0.06
C SER A 48 4.95 -11.11 -1.13
N ARG A 49 5.73 -12.19 -0.97
CA ARG A 49 6.48 -12.80 -2.09
C ARG A 49 5.57 -13.28 -3.21
N ALA A 50 4.45 -13.91 -2.88
CA ALA A 50 3.50 -14.39 -3.89
C ALA A 50 2.88 -13.21 -4.68
N PHE A 51 2.59 -12.08 -4.03
CA PHE A 51 2.15 -10.87 -4.71
C PHE A 51 3.22 -10.32 -5.65
N ILE A 52 4.49 -10.28 -5.22
CA ILE A 52 5.61 -9.86 -6.08
C ILE A 52 5.72 -10.78 -7.29
N THR A 53 5.64 -12.11 -7.12
CA THR A 53 5.70 -13.06 -8.23
C THR A 53 4.59 -12.83 -9.25
N VAL A 54 3.35 -12.64 -8.79
CA VAL A 54 2.22 -12.35 -9.70
C VAL A 54 2.43 -11.01 -10.41
N ALA A 55 2.80 -9.96 -9.68
CA ALA A 55 3.03 -8.63 -10.26
C ALA A 55 4.15 -8.65 -11.32
N GLU A 56 5.28 -9.31 -11.06
CA GLU A 56 6.35 -9.47 -12.04
C GLU A 56 5.87 -10.22 -13.30
N SER A 57 5.04 -11.27 -13.13
CA SER A 57 4.48 -12.02 -14.27
C SER A 57 3.51 -11.21 -15.13
N MET A 58 2.86 -10.19 -14.56
CA MET A 58 1.99 -9.28 -15.30
C MET A 58 2.77 -8.26 -16.13
N GLY A 59 4.04 -7.99 -15.77
CA GLY A 59 4.88 -6.99 -16.39
C GLY A 59 4.58 -5.57 -15.88
N PHE A 60 5.62 -4.87 -15.45
CA PHE A 60 5.49 -3.47 -15.05
C PHE A 60 5.75 -2.52 -16.22
N SER A 61 5.01 -1.41 -16.23
CA SER A 61 5.27 -0.29 -17.14
C SER A 61 6.03 0.81 -16.41
N HIS A 62 7.14 1.26 -16.97
CA HIS A 62 7.90 2.38 -16.43
C HIS A 62 7.05 3.67 -16.43
N GLN A 63 7.14 4.44 -15.36
CA GLN A 63 6.49 5.73 -15.13
C GLN A 63 7.58 6.72 -14.72
N GLY A 64 8.22 7.32 -15.72
CA GLY A 64 9.17 8.41 -15.55
C GLY A 64 8.51 9.75 -15.87
N SER A 65 8.86 10.79 -15.12
CA SER A 65 8.68 12.18 -15.54
C SER A 65 10.05 12.78 -15.89
N LEU A 66 10.12 13.59 -16.95
CA LEU A 66 11.35 14.30 -17.36
C LEU A 66 11.85 15.32 -16.31
N GLY A 67 11.07 15.50 -15.25
CA GLY A 67 11.20 16.48 -14.18
C GLY A 67 9.82 16.67 -13.53
N PRO A 68 9.72 17.42 -12.43
CA PRO A 68 8.44 18.00 -12.06
C PRO A 68 8.01 18.95 -13.19
N ALA A 69 6.98 18.60 -13.97
CA ALA A 69 6.26 19.62 -14.73
C ALA A 69 5.75 20.68 -13.74
N LYS A 70 5.46 21.91 -14.17
CA LYS A 70 5.02 22.98 -13.24
C LYS A 70 3.77 22.51 -12.46
N GLY A 71 3.95 22.15 -11.19
CA GLY A 71 2.89 21.64 -10.31
C GLY A 71 2.85 20.11 -10.14
N GLU A 72 3.69 19.34 -10.84
CA GLU A 72 3.78 17.88 -10.68
C GLU A 72 5.03 17.49 -9.90
N ALA A 73 4.97 16.39 -9.14
CA ALA A 73 6.14 15.86 -8.47
C ALA A 73 6.96 14.97 -9.40
N TYR A 74 8.29 15.02 -9.25
CA TYR A 74 9.20 14.12 -9.96
C TYR A 74 8.84 12.67 -9.68
N ARG A 75 8.60 11.85 -10.70
CA ARG A 75 8.28 10.44 -10.56
C ARG A 75 9.23 9.59 -11.39
N ASP A 76 9.77 8.56 -10.75
CA ASP A 76 10.56 7.54 -11.39
C ASP A 76 10.28 6.23 -10.68
N ASN A 77 9.41 5.41 -11.28
CA ASN A 77 9.10 4.08 -10.79
C ASN A 77 8.46 3.22 -11.88
N ASP A 78 8.41 1.92 -11.66
CA ASP A 78 7.64 1.01 -12.49
C ASP A 78 6.28 0.75 -11.83
N ARG A 79 5.21 0.65 -12.63
CA ARG A 79 3.82 0.54 -12.14
C ARG A 79 2.98 -0.48 -12.90
N ILE A 80 2.17 -1.20 -12.13
CA ILE A 80 0.96 -1.89 -12.61
C ILE A 80 -0.26 -1.17 -12.03
N SER A 81 -1.33 -1.08 -12.81
CA SER A 81 -2.63 -0.54 -12.35
C SER A 81 -3.73 -1.51 -12.75
N VAL A 82 -4.52 -1.93 -11.77
CA VAL A 82 -5.65 -2.84 -11.96
C VAL A 82 -6.89 -2.26 -11.30
N ASN A 83 -8.05 -2.56 -11.85
CA ASN A 83 -9.32 -2.33 -11.18
C ASN A 83 -9.89 -3.68 -10.74
N ASP A 84 -9.70 -4.03 -9.47
CA ASP A 84 -10.01 -5.37 -8.93
C ASP A 84 -10.80 -5.28 -7.61
N PRO A 85 -12.15 -5.29 -7.68
CA PRO A 85 -13.00 -5.26 -6.49
C PRO A 85 -12.81 -6.47 -5.57
N ILE A 86 -12.48 -7.65 -6.11
CA ILE A 86 -12.33 -8.88 -5.32
C ILE A 86 -11.04 -8.80 -4.48
N LEU A 87 -9.95 -8.32 -5.07
CA LEU A 87 -8.71 -8.09 -4.32
C LEU A 87 -8.89 -7.00 -3.26
N ALA A 88 -9.58 -5.91 -3.60
CA ALA A 88 -9.87 -4.82 -2.65
C ALA A 88 -10.68 -5.32 -1.44
N GLU A 89 -11.73 -6.11 -1.69
CA GLU A 89 -12.53 -6.75 -0.65
C GLU A 89 -11.71 -7.74 0.19
N THR A 90 -10.87 -8.56 -0.46
CA THR A 90 -10.00 -9.52 0.23
C THR A 90 -9.00 -8.84 1.16
N LEU A 91 -8.36 -7.76 0.70
CA LEU A 91 -7.44 -6.95 1.50
C LEU A 91 -8.17 -6.24 2.66
N TRP A 92 -9.37 -5.75 2.43
CA TRP A 92 -10.18 -5.11 3.47
C TRP A 92 -10.53 -6.08 4.61
N HIS A 93 -11.00 -7.28 4.25
CA HIS A 93 -11.44 -8.29 5.20
C HIS A 93 -10.33 -9.16 5.80
N CYS A 94 -9.07 -9.02 5.35
CA CYS A 94 -7.97 -9.76 5.94
C CYS A 94 -7.61 -9.31 7.37
N GLY A 95 -8.25 -8.27 7.89
CA GLY A 95 -8.01 -7.72 9.24
C GLY A 95 -7.92 -6.20 9.24
N LEU A 96 -7.71 -5.57 8.08
CA LEU A 96 -7.59 -4.12 7.95
C LEU A 96 -8.84 -3.38 8.44
N GLN A 97 -10.03 -3.88 8.09
CA GLN A 97 -11.31 -3.27 8.49
C GLN A 97 -11.45 -3.09 10.00
N ASN A 98 -10.86 -3.99 10.80
CA ASN A 98 -10.97 -3.97 12.25
C ASN A 98 -10.31 -2.72 12.84
N MET A 99 -9.30 -2.17 12.14
CA MET A 99 -8.57 -0.96 12.55
C MET A 99 -9.34 0.32 12.28
N PHE A 100 -10.43 0.25 11.52
CA PHE A 100 -11.24 1.40 11.13
C PHE A 100 -12.60 1.48 11.84
N THR A 101 -12.90 0.52 12.71
CA THR A 101 -14.17 0.45 13.46
C THR A 101 -14.47 1.72 14.24
N ASP A 102 -13.45 2.28 14.91
CA ASP A 102 -13.59 3.50 15.73
C ASP A 102 -13.14 4.79 15.00
N ILE A 103 -12.75 4.70 13.73
CA ILE A 103 -12.24 5.86 12.97
C ILE A 103 -13.38 6.53 12.21
N LYS A 104 -13.74 7.73 12.64
CA LYS A 104 -14.71 8.59 11.95
C LYS A 104 -14.06 9.87 11.43
N ILE A 105 -14.35 10.23 10.19
CA ILE A 105 -13.87 11.48 9.56
C ILE A 105 -15.07 12.31 9.16
N ARG A 106 -15.27 13.46 9.82
CA ARG A 106 -16.42 14.36 9.58
C ARG A 106 -17.75 13.59 9.58
N GLY A 107 -17.91 12.64 10.51
CA GLY A 107 -19.12 11.80 10.64
C GLY A 107 -19.18 10.58 9.73
N LYS A 108 -18.31 10.46 8.72
CA LYS A 108 -18.24 9.32 7.80
C LYS A 108 -17.42 8.16 8.39
N VAL A 109 -17.78 6.94 8.03
CA VAL A 109 -17.10 5.70 8.44
C VAL A 109 -16.40 5.05 7.25
N ALA A 110 -15.36 4.26 7.51
CA ALA A 110 -14.72 3.49 6.45
C ALA A 110 -15.61 2.32 6.00
N VAL A 111 -15.72 2.09 4.70
CA VAL A 111 -16.62 1.07 4.11
C VAL A 111 -15.90 0.07 3.20
N GLY A 112 -14.60 0.26 2.95
CA GLY A 112 -13.83 -0.63 2.08
C GLY A 112 -12.58 0.02 1.51
N LEU A 113 -12.01 -0.65 0.51
CA LEU A 113 -10.89 -0.14 -0.28
C LEU A 113 -11.33 0.25 -1.68
N ASN A 114 -10.62 1.21 -2.27
CA ASN A 114 -10.78 1.59 -3.67
C ASN A 114 -10.32 0.42 -4.57
N PRO A 115 -11.15 -0.08 -5.50
CA PRO A 115 -10.77 -1.16 -6.40
C PRO A 115 -9.63 -0.79 -7.36
N SER A 116 -9.32 0.51 -7.52
CA SER A 116 -8.12 0.97 -8.23
C SER A 116 -6.86 0.66 -7.42
N ILE A 117 -6.28 -0.51 -7.66
CA ILE A 117 -5.08 -1.01 -6.97
C ILE A 117 -3.87 -0.80 -7.87
N ARG A 118 -2.77 -0.35 -7.27
CA ARG A 118 -1.50 -0.15 -7.97
C ARG A 118 -0.41 -0.99 -7.32
N PHE A 119 0.45 -1.56 -8.13
CA PHE A 119 1.72 -2.11 -7.67
C PHE A 119 2.84 -1.23 -8.16
N TYR A 120 3.76 -0.88 -7.28
CA TYR A 120 4.94 -0.10 -7.58
C TYR A 120 6.18 -0.96 -7.40
N ARG A 121 7.10 -0.85 -8.35
CA ARG A 121 8.48 -1.34 -8.23
C ARG A 121 9.44 -0.16 -8.40
N TYR A 122 10.37 -0.01 -7.47
CA TYR A 122 11.44 0.99 -7.55
C TYR A 122 12.77 0.25 -7.58
N ASN A 123 13.46 0.30 -8.72
CA ASN A 123 14.83 -0.16 -8.91
C ASN A 123 15.83 0.82 -8.27
N ILE A 124 17.10 0.43 -8.23
CA ILE A 124 18.18 1.27 -7.71
C ILE A 124 18.20 2.61 -8.47
N GLY A 125 18.25 3.72 -7.73
CA GLY A 125 18.20 5.09 -8.26
C GLY A 125 16.80 5.70 -8.34
N GLN A 126 15.76 4.86 -8.44
CA GLN A 126 14.37 5.31 -8.62
C GLN A 126 13.79 5.90 -7.32
N ARG A 127 12.85 6.85 -7.46
CA ARG A 127 12.20 7.57 -6.35
C ARG A 127 10.88 8.23 -6.77
N PHE A 128 10.09 8.67 -5.79
CA PHE A 128 8.97 9.58 -6.03
C PHE A 128 9.15 10.82 -5.15
N GLY A 129 9.40 11.97 -5.77
CA GLY A 129 9.63 13.23 -5.08
C GLY A 129 8.41 13.71 -4.28
N ARG A 130 8.62 14.77 -3.50
CA ARG A 130 7.61 15.32 -2.59
C ARG A 130 6.29 15.64 -3.29
N HIS A 131 5.20 15.09 -2.79
CA HIS A 131 3.84 15.28 -3.31
C HIS A 131 2.80 15.19 -2.19
N ILE A 132 1.57 15.54 -2.55
CA ILE A 132 0.36 15.22 -1.81
C ILE A 132 -0.46 14.24 -2.65
N ASP A 133 -1.20 13.37 -1.97
CA ASP A 133 -2.20 12.52 -2.59
C ASP A 133 -3.57 13.20 -2.49
N GLU A 134 -4.39 13.09 -3.54
CA GLU A 134 -5.72 13.70 -3.62
C GLU A 134 -6.83 12.70 -3.29
N SER A 135 -7.96 13.21 -2.79
CA SER A 135 -9.14 12.38 -2.58
C SER A 135 -9.81 12.06 -3.93
N VAL A 136 -10.22 10.80 -4.10
CA VAL A 136 -11.07 10.35 -5.21
C VAL A 136 -12.52 10.29 -4.77
N GLU A 137 -13.38 11.00 -5.48
CA GLU A 137 -14.85 10.89 -5.36
C GLU A 137 -15.34 9.70 -6.20
N LEU A 138 -16.03 8.75 -5.56
CA LEU A 138 -16.47 7.49 -6.17
C LEU A 138 -17.98 7.48 -6.49
N GLY A 139 -18.69 8.58 -6.21
CA GLY A 139 -20.14 8.66 -6.31
C GLY A 139 -20.85 8.13 -5.05
N ASP A 140 -22.16 8.38 -4.95
CA ASP A 140 -23.02 7.93 -3.85
C ASP A 140 -22.54 8.39 -2.45
N GLY A 141 -21.89 9.55 -2.37
CA GLY A 141 -21.30 10.07 -1.14
C GLY A 141 -20.01 9.38 -0.70
N ARG A 142 -19.49 8.42 -1.48
CA ARG A 142 -18.24 7.70 -1.21
C ARG A 142 -17.02 8.49 -1.69
N THR A 143 -16.04 8.62 -0.80
CA THR A 143 -14.81 9.38 -1.05
C THR A 143 -13.65 8.69 -0.36
N THR A 144 -12.49 8.60 -0.99
CA THR A 144 -11.29 8.02 -0.35
C THR A 144 -10.68 9.01 0.64
N LYS A 145 -10.24 8.57 1.83
CA LYS A 145 -9.64 9.46 2.85
C LYS A 145 -8.23 9.10 3.32
N TYR A 146 -7.84 7.82 3.23
CA TYR A 146 -6.48 7.38 3.51
C TYR A 146 -5.86 6.79 2.27
N THR A 147 -4.59 7.10 2.04
CA THR A 147 -3.73 6.26 1.21
C THR A 147 -3.31 5.05 2.03
N LEU A 148 -3.39 3.86 1.43
CA LEU A 148 -2.88 2.61 1.99
C LEU A 148 -1.68 2.17 1.15
N LEU A 149 -0.52 2.04 1.78
CA LEU A 149 0.68 1.44 1.21
C LEU A 149 1.01 0.16 1.97
N ILE A 150 1.09 -0.98 1.28
CA ILE A 150 1.57 -2.24 1.86
C ILE A 150 2.95 -2.54 1.27
N TYR A 151 3.98 -2.57 2.12
CA TYR A 151 5.33 -2.91 1.70
C TYR A 151 5.45 -4.41 1.46
N LEU A 152 5.71 -4.82 0.22
CA LEU A 152 5.80 -6.23 -0.15
C LEU A 152 7.20 -6.81 0.07
N ASN A 153 8.20 -5.96 0.27
CA ASN A 153 9.52 -6.36 0.73
C ASN A 153 10.15 -5.24 1.57
N GLY A 154 11.28 -5.53 2.20
CA GLY A 154 11.96 -4.58 3.07
C GLY A 154 12.87 -5.28 4.05
N SER A 155 13.16 -4.61 5.16
CA SER A 155 13.83 -5.26 6.28
C SER A 155 12.96 -6.40 6.83
N PRO A 156 13.53 -7.58 7.10
CA PRO A 156 12.85 -8.56 7.94
C PRO A 156 12.69 -7.94 9.33
N ARG A 157 11.56 -8.16 10.00
CA ARG A 157 11.47 -7.73 11.41
C ARG A 157 12.55 -8.44 12.22
N SER A 158 13.25 -7.68 13.05
CA SER A 158 14.14 -8.23 14.07
C SER A 158 13.33 -9.22 14.91
N LYS A 159 13.56 -10.52 14.73
CA LYS A 159 13.20 -11.49 15.76
C LYS A 159 14.01 -11.09 16.99
N VAL A 160 13.34 -10.93 18.13
CA VAL A 160 13.98 -10.87 19.45
C VAL A 160 15.07 -11.94 19.48
N SER A 161 16.28 -11.53 19.87
CA SER A 161 17.51 -12.30 19.84
C SER A 161 17.32 -13.79 20.15
N SER A 162 17.34 -14.63 19.12
CA SER A 162 17.86 -15.98 19.25
C SER A 162 19.25 -15.96 18.65
N ASN A 163 20.26 -16.31 19.44
CA ASN A 163 21.64 -16.53 18.99
C ASN A 163 21.67 -17.67 17.95
N SER A 164 21.35 -17.34 16.69
CA SER A 164 21.56 -18.20 15.54
C SER A 164 22.45 -17.47 14.56
N SER A 165 23.75 -17.67 14.78
CA SER A 165 24.82 -17.35 13.86
C SER A 165 24.71 -18.21 12.59
N SER A 166 23.88 -17.80 11.62
CA SER A 166 24.01 -18.18 10.21
C SER A 166 23.02 -17.42 9.33
N ASP A 167 23.43 -16.26 8.78
CA ASP A 167 23.07 -15.90 7.41
C ASP A 167 23.85 -14.66 6.94
N ARG A 168 25.12 -14.85 6.63
CA ARG A 168 25.96 -13.83 5.96
C ARG A 168 25.43 -13.46 4.55
N ASN A 169 24.40 -14.16 4.04
CA ASN A 169 23.73 -13.91 2.76
C ASN A 169 22.43 -13.07 2.85
N SER A 170 21.90 -12.82 4.06
CA SER A 170 20.66 -12.04 4.23
C SER A 170 20.88 -10.54 3.98
N SER A 171 22.06 -10.02 4.35
CA SER A 171 22.42 -8.60 4.19
C SER A 171 22.59 -8.17 2.72
N ALA A 172 23.02 -9.07 1.83
CA ALA A 172 23.18 -8.77 0.41
C ALA A 172 21.85 -8.64 -0.34
N ARG A 173 20.81 -9.35 0.13
CA ARG A 173 19.45 -9.32 -0.45
C ARG A 173 18.54 -8.28 0.20
N SER A 174 18.99 -7.58 1.24
CA SER A 174 18.16 -6.60 1.93
C SER A 174 17.98 -5.33 1.08
N LEU A 175 16.75 -4.83 1.02
CA LEU A 175 16.44 -3.51 0.51
C LEU A 175 17.18 -2.44 1.34
N VAL A 176 17.76 -1.43 0.70
CA VAL A 176 18.33 -0.24 1.35
C VAL A 176 17.82 1.01 0.66
N GLY A 177 17.46 2.02 1.45
CA GLY A 177 16.77 3.21 0.96
C GLY A 177 15.29 2.94 0.70
N GLY A 178 14.64 3.85 -0.03
CA GLY A 178 13.22 3.71 -0.35
C GLY A 178 12.29 4.03 0.82
N GLU A 179 12.73 4.77 1.83
CA GLU A 179 11.89 5.22 2.94
C GLU A 179 10.73 6.09 2.43
N THR A 180 9.57 5.96 3.07
CA THR A 180 8.48 6.93 2.88
C THR A 180 8.61 8.01 3.95
N VAL A 181 8.82 9.26 3.55
CA VAL A 181 9.13 10.36 4.47
C VAL A 181 8.05 11.42 4.41
N PHE A 182 7.60 11.85 5.58
CA PHE A 182 6.53 12.83 5.75
C PHE A 182 7.08 14.12 6.34
N TYR A 183 6.58 15.24 5.84
CA TYR A 183 7.02 16.58 6.21
C TYR A 183 5.87 17.41 6.77
N ASN A 184 6.22 18.33 7.67
CA ASN A 184 5.33 19.40 8.09
C ASN A 184 5.37 20.58 7.10
N ASN A 185 4.48 21.55 7.28
CA ASN A 185 4.38 22.72 6.39
C ASN A 185 5.61 23.64 6.41
N ARG A 186 6.52 23.46 7.38
CA ARG A 186 7.81 24.18 7.47
C ARG A 186 8.96 23.37 6.86
N GLY A 187 8.68 22.21 6.26
CA GLY A 187 9.68 21.32 5.65
C GLY A 187 10.42 20.41 6.64
N GLY A 188 10.07 20.43 7.93
CA GLY A 188 10.65 19.52 8.92
C GLY A 188 10.08 18.11 8.80
N ILE A 189 10.92 17.09 9.02
CA ILE A 189 10.50 15.68 9.00
C ILE A 189 9.58 15.41 10.20
N VAL A 190 8.41 14.86 9.91
CA VAL A 190 7.43 14.39 10.90
C VAL A 190 7.68 12.91 11.21
N ALA A 191 7.89 12.11 10.17
CA ALA A 191 8.11 10.69 10.26
C ALA A 191 8.91 10.18 9.06
N GLU A 192 9.71 9.16 9.30
CA GLU A 192 10.45 8.42 8.29
C GLU A 192 10.13 6.94 8.47
N VAL A 193 9.51 6.34 7.46
CA VAL A 193 9.00 4.97 7.52
C VAL A 193 9.84 4.10 6.59
N SER A 194 10.70 3.28 7.19
CA SER A 194 11.45 2.26 6.46
C SER A 194 10.51 1.15 5.97
N PRO A 195 10.70 0.63 4.74
CA PRO A 195 9.93 -0.52 4.27
C PRO A 195 10.21 -1.75 5.15
N VAL A 196 9.15 -2.29 5.73
CA VAL A 196 9.15 -3.56 6.49
C VAL A 196 8.21 -4.50 5.78
N GLU A 197 8.70 -5.68 5.38
CA GLU A 197 7.90 -6.66 4.62
C GLU A 197 6.59 -6.97 5.36
N GLY A 198 5.47 -6.82 4.66
CA GLY A 198 4.14 -7.12 5.17
C GLY A 198 3.50 -6.02 6.03
N MET A 199 4.19 -4.90 6.26
CA MET A 199 3.64 -3.76 7.00
C MET A 199 2.78 -2.88 6.09
N ALA A 200 1.63 -2.46 6.60
CA ALA A 200 0.83 -1.39 6.04
C ALA A 200 1.26 -0.04 6.63
N LEU A 201 1.30 0.99 5.78
CA LEU A 201 1.40 2.39 6.14
C LEU A 201 0.13 3.09 5.65
N LEU A 202 -0.51 3.84 6.54
CA LEU A 202 -1.70 4.61 6.24
C LEU A 202 -1.47 6.07 6.60
N HIS A 203 -1.84 6.96 5.69
CA HIS A 203 -1.84 8.40 5.94
C HIS A 203 -3.07 9.04 5.31
N LEU A 204 -3.58 10.09 5.95
CA LEU A 204 -4.62 10.90 5.34
C LEU A 204 -4.13 11.51 4.03
N HIS A 205 -5.06 11.64 3.09
CA HIS A 205 -4.85 12.35 1.83
C HIS A 205 -5.97 13.39 1.57
N GLY A 206 -5.86 14.21 0.51
CA GLY A 206 -6.72 15.40 0.30
C GLY A 206 -6.39 16.54 1.28
N ASP A 207 -7.41 17.20 1.85
CA ASP A 207 -7.28 18.39 2.73
C ASP A 207 -6.25 18.26 3.87
N LYS A 208 -6.04 17.04 4.38
CA LYS A 208 -5.13 16.74 5.49
C LYS A 208 -3.89 15.96 5.06
N CYS A 209 -3.64 15.86 3.75
CA CYS A 209 -2.47 15.16 3.25
C CYS A 209 -1.19 15.83 3.76
N MET A 210 -0.31 15.04 4.37
CA MET A 210 1.04 15.50 4.63
C MET A 210 1.85 15.43 3.34
N LEU A 211 2.71 16.43 3.13
CA LEU A 211 3.70 16.38 2.06
C LEU A 211 4.61 15.18 2.31
N HIS A 212 4.78 14.31 1.31
CA HIS A 212 5.55 13.10 1.49
C HIS A 212 6.28 12.69 0.21
N GLU A 213 7.32 11.87 0.36
CA GLU A 213 8.11 11.33 -0.74
C GLU A 213 8.45 9.87 -0.50
N ALA A 214 8.77 9.15 -1.58
CA ALA A 214 9.52 7.90 -1.51
C ALA A 214 10.97 8.20 -1.86
N ARG A 215 11.89 8.05 -0.89
CA ARG A 215 13.32 8.28 -1.09
C ARG A 215 13.94 7.32 -2.09
N VAL A 216 15.15 7.67 -2.53
CA VAL A 216 15.93 6.87 -3.49
C VAL A 216 16.17 5.47 -2.93
N VAL A 217 15.92 4.47 -3.77
CA VAL A 217 16.37 3.10 -3.51
C VAL A 217 17.84 2.98 -3.85
N SER A 218 18.66 2.50 -2.90
CA SER A 218 20.12 2.40 -3.08
C SER A 218 20.59 0.96 -3.28
N ARG A 219 19.82 -0.05 -2.86
CA ARG A 219 20.14 -1.47 -3.05
C ARG A 219 18.90 -2.34 -3.06
N ASN A 220 18.81 -3.25 -4.05
CA ASN A 220 17.67 -4.15 -4.32
C ASN A 220 16.36 -3.40 -4.60
N ALA A 221 15.48 -3.96 -5.44
CA ALA A 221 14.23 -3.27 -5.78
C ALA A 221 13.25 -3.21 -4.59
N LYS A 222 12.52 -2.11 -4.44
CA LYS A 222 11.40 -1.94 -3.49
C LYS A 222 10.07 -2.24 -4.17
N TYR A 223 9.19 -2.99 -3.51
CA TYR A 223 7.85 -3.32 -3.97
C TYR A 223 6.78 -2.83 -3.00
N VAL A 224 5.74 -2.17 -3.54
CA VAL A 224 4.63 -1.63 -2.75
C VAL A 224 3.31 -1.89 -3.45
N LEU A 225 2.31 -2.36 -2.71
CA LEU A 225 0.91 -2.36 -3.14
C LEU A 225 0.25 -1.09 -2.59
N ARG A 226 -0.45 -0.35 -3.43
CA ARG A 226 -1.26 0.80 -3.05
C ARG A 226 -2.74 0.57 -3.33
N SER A 227 -3.58 0.98 -2.38
CA SER A 227 -5.00 1.29 -2.56
C SER A 227 -5.33 2.51 -1.70
N ASP A 228 -6.60 2.90 -1.61
CA ASP A 228 -7.06 4.00 -0.77
C ASP A 228 -8.32 3.56 0.00
N VAL A 229 -8.47 3.99 1.25
CA VAL A 229 -9.62 3.63 2.10
C VAL A 229 -10.81 4.52 1.79
N VAL A 230 -11.94 3.90 1.48
CA VAL A 230 -13.20 4.55 1.10
C VAL A 230 -14.03 4.84 2.35
N PHE A 231 -14.57 6.05 2.43
CA PHE A 231 -15.46 6.50 3.51
C PHE A 231 -16.83 6.90 2.95
N MET A 232 -17.88 6.63 3.72
CA MET A 232 -19.27 7.00 3.43
C MET A 232 -19.95 7.58 4.67
#